data_AF-A0AA40DWL0-F1
#
_entry.id   AF-A0AA40DWL0-F1
#
_cell.length_a   1.000
_cell.length_b   1.000
_cell.length_c   1.000
_cell.angle_alpha   90.00
_cell.angle_beta   90.00
_cell.angle_gamma   90.00
#
_symmetry.space_group_name_H-M   'P 1'
#
loop_
_entity.id
_entity.type
_entity.pdbx_description
1 polymer ?
#
loop_
_entity_poly.entity_id
_entity_poly.type
_entity_poly.pdbx_seq_one_letter_code
_entity_poly.pdbx_strand_id
1 'polypeptide(L)'
;MPVATVSAVPAPATETPTALSARVPAQPDAPRAVAIEARVPDAEDTKVPATLEARSYYAGGIDMNQACRWQYTSIFWAELPDWPFSNAYSWKCTNNLVYYWSIDVGAYCRRVYGGDAWADQQGGGTNDWGCFKP
;
A
#
# COMPACT_ATOMS: atom_id res chain seq x y z
N MET A 1 -62.57 4.69 -20.00
CA MET A 1 -62.13 5.67 -18.99
C MET A 1 -60.70 6.08 -19.35
N PRO A 2 -60.43 7.38 -19.52
CA PRO A 2 -59.14 7.87 -20.01
C PRO A 2 -58.14 8.06 -18.87
N VAL A 3 -56.88 8.19 -19.28
CA VAL A 3 -55.76 9.00 -18.77
C VAL A 3 -54.50 8.15 -18.69
N ALA A 4 -53.67 8.35 -19.71
CA ALA A 4 -52.25 8.01 -19.69
C ALA A 4 -51.56 8.90 -18.65
N THR A 5 -50.74 8.30 -17.79
CA THR A 5 -49.75 9.04 -17.01
C THR A 5 -48.38 8.46 -17.32
N VAL A 6 -47.64 9.19 -18.14
CA VAL A 6 -46.20 9.01 -18.31
C VAL A 6 -45.55 9.56 -17.04
N SER A 7 -45.10 8.69 -16.14
CA SER A 7 -44.16 9.09 -15.08
C SER A 7 -42.76 9.04 -15.66
N ALA A 8 -42.31 10.19 -16.14
CA ALA A 8 -40.91 10.46 -16.40
C ALA A 8 -40.09 10.20 -15.13
N VAL A 9 -39.13 9.28 -15.21
CA VAL A 9 -38.10 9.10 -14.19
C VAL A 9 -37.06 10.21 -14.41
N PRO A 10 -36.74 11.05 -13.40
CA PRO A 10 -35.77 12.12 -13.57
C PRO A 10 -34.35 11.57 -13.79
N ALA A 11 -33.60 12.27 -14.64
CA ALA A 11 -32.20 12.01 -14.96
C ALA A 11 -31.30 11.95 -13.70
N PRO A 12 -30.19 11.20 -13.72
CA PRO A 12 -29.21 11.26 -12.65
C PRO A 12 -28.57 12.66 -12.63
N ALA A 13 -28.63 13.32 -11.46
CA ALA A 13 -27.88 14.53 -11.20
C ALA A 13 -26.38 14.21 -11.27
N THR A 14 -25.69 14.85 -12.23
CA THR A 14 -24.24 14.82 -12.36
C THR A 14 -23.63 15.70 -11.25
N GLU A 15 -23.48 15.16 -10.05
CA GLU A 15 -22.72 15.83 -9.00
C GLU A 15 -21.23 15.71 -9.29
N THR A 16 -20.69 16.82 -9.77
CA THR A 16 -19.26 17.07 -9.94
C THR A 16 -18.66 17.27 -8.54
N PRO A 17 -17.66 16.49 -8.09
CA PRO A 17 -16.91 16.89 -6.92
C PRO A 17 -16.03 18.09 -7.29
N THR A 18 -16.52 19.27 -6.92
CA THR A 18 -15.77 20.52 -6.84
C THR A 18 -14.41 20.26 -6.20
N ALA A 19 -13.35 20.58 -6.96
CA ALA A 19 -11.97 20.55 -6.51
C ALA A 19 -11.83 21.42 -5.25
N LEU A 20 -11.70 20.78 -4.08
CA LEU A 20 -11.38 21.45 -2.84
C LEU A 20 -9.88 21.76 -2.85
N SER A 21 -9.58 22.99 -3.24
CA SER A 21 -8.29 23.65 -3.17
C SER A 21 -7.81 23.70 -1.71
N ALA A 22 -7.06 22.68 -1.29
CA ALA A 22 -6.35 22.67 -0.01
C ALA A 22 -5.05 23.45 -0.20
N ARG A 23 -5.02 24.65 0.40
CA ARG A 23 -3.87 25.55 0.38
C ARG A 23 -2.66 24.91 1.05
N VAL A 24 -1.58 24.89 0.29
CA VAL A 24 -0.18 24.68 0.67
C VAL A 24 0.17 25.49 1.92
N PRO A 25 0.60 24.87 3.04
CA PRO A 25 1.31 25.58 4.08
C PRO A 25 2.70 26.00 3.60
N ALA A 26 3.05 27.24 3.93
CA ALA A 26 4.24 27.95 3.50
C ALA A 26 5.54 27.15 3.66
N GLN A 27 6.30 27.16 2.57
CA GLN A 27 7.70 26.83 2.43
C GLN A 27 8.54 27.57 3.49
N PRO A 28 9.26 26.89 4.40
CA PRO A 28 10.27 27.56 5.21
C PRO A 28 11.47 27.89 4.34
N ASP A 29 11.85 29.16 4.35
CA ASP A 29 12.99 29.75 3.66
C ASP A 29 14.25 28.90 3.78
N ALA A 30 14.84 28.59 2.62
CA ALA A 30 16.17 28.03 2.51
C ALA A 30 17.20 28.97 3.16
N PRO A 31 18.03 28.51 4.11
CA PRO A 31 19.24 29.23 4.44
C PRO A 31 20.25 29.07 3.30
N ARG A 32 20.60 30.21 2.72
CA ARG A 32 21.72 30.51 1.82
C ARG A 32 22.84 29.46 1.83
N ALA A 33 23.22 29.01 0.63
CA ALA A 33 24.49 28.35 0.39
C ALA A 33 25.64 29.25 0.88
N VAL A 34 26.26 28.87 1.99
CA VAL A 34 27.59 29.35 2.38
C VAL A 34 28.54 28.21 2.05
N ALA A 35 29.31 28.39 0.99
CA ALA A 35 30.52 27.60 0.77
C ALA A 35 31.46 27.86 1.94
N ILE A 36 31.76 26.82 2.73
CA ILE A 36 32.90 26.83 3.65
C ILE A 36 33.84 25.76 3.13
N GLU A 37 34.90 26.20 2.46
CA GLU A 37 36.06 25.38 2.16
C GLU A 37 36.76 24.93 3.45
N ALA A 38 37.16 23.66 3.43
CA ALA A 38 38.33 23.08 4.07
C ALA A 38 38.66 23.47 5.52
N ARG A 39 38.30 22.60 6.46
CA ARG A 39 39.20 22.19 7.55
C ARG A 39 39.05 20.70 7.81
N VAL A 40 40.14 19.96 7.57
CA VAL A 40 40.36 18.59 8.03
C VAL A 40 40.76 18.66 9.51
N PRO A 41 40.08 17.97 10.43
CA PRO A 41 40.69 17.53 11.67
C PRO A 41 41.09 16.06 11.51
N ASP A 42 42.40 15.85 11.62
CA ASP A 42 43.01 14.54 11.83
C ASP A 42 42.57 13.98 13.19
N ALA A 43 42.52 12.65 13.26
CA ALA A 43 42.55 11.81 14.46
C ALA A 43 41.27 11.62 15.31
N GLU A 44 40.77 10.38 15.18
CA GLU A 44 40.41 9.45 16.28
C GLU A 44 38.96 9.33 16.77
N ASP A 45 38.53 8.07 16.82
CA ASP A 45 37.39 7.52 17.55
C ASP A 45 36.01 8.06 17.18
N THR A 46 35.46 7.57 16.08
CA THR A 46 34.00 7.48 15.93
C THR A 46 33.65 6.15 15.31
N LYS A 47 33.31 5.20 16.18
CA LYS A 47 32.46 4.04 15.89
C LYS A 47 31.48 4.40 14.77
N VAL A 48 31.71 3.84 13.58
CA VAL A 48 30.84 4.00 12.40
C VAL A 48 29.40 3.81 12.87
N PRO A 49 28.56 4.86 12.92
CA PRO A 49 27.17 4.67 13.28
C PRO A 49 26.50 4.00 12.08
N ALA A 50 26.36 2.67 12.17
CA ALA A 50 25.42 1.84 11.41
C ALA A 50 25.09 2.37 10.00
N THR A 51 26.09 2.51 9.12
CA THR A 51 25.84 2.56 7.68
C THR A 51 25.43 1.15 7.25
N LEU A 52 24.14 0.80 7.40
CA LEU A 52 23.41 -0.28 6.71
C LEU A 52 22.05 -0.65 7.36
N GLU A 53 21.36 0.25 8.08
CA GLU A 53 19.89 0.15 8.06
C GLU A 53 19.49 0.50 6.63
N ALA A 54 19.28 -0.54 5.81
CA ALA A 54 18.94 -0.43 4.40
C ALA A 54 17.89 0.66 4.23
N ARG A 55 18.05 1.52 3.22
CA ARG A 55 17.08 2.57 2.86
C ARG A 55 15.80 1.94 2.28
N SER A 56 15.25 0.95 2.96
CA SER A 56 14.01 0.31 2.56
C SER A 56 12.89 1.31 2.69
N TYR A 57 12.33 1.74 1.56
CA TYR A 57 11.19 2.65 1.54
C TYR A 57 9.91 1.87 1.25
N TYR A 58 8.81 2.33 1.84
CA TYR A 58 7.48 1.78 1.60
C TYR A 58 7.09 2.02 0.13
N ALA A 59 6.90 0.95 -0.62
CA ALA A 59 6.51 1.00 -2.03
C ALA A 59 4.99 1.08 -2.20
N GLY A 60 4.23 0.48 -1.29
CA GLY A 60 2.77 0.55 -1.28
C GLY A 60 2.10 -0.64 -0.58
N GLY A 61 0.77 -0.64 -0.59
CA GLY A 61 -0.04 -1.67 0.05
C GLY A 61 -0.17 -2.96 -0.77
N ILE A 62 -0.69 -4.00 -0.13
CA ILE A 62 -0.98 -5.29 -0.75
C ILE A 62 -2.49 -5.46 -0.91
N ASP A 63 -2.93 -5.66 -2.17
CA ASP A 63 -4.29 -6.11 -2.45
C ASP A 63 -4.32 -7.64 -2.41
N MET A 64 -4.86 -8.17 -1.31
CA MET A 64 -4.95 -9.62 -1.09
C MET A 64 -5.82 -10.32 -2.14
N ASN A 65 -6.91 -9.68 -2.60
CA ASN A 65 -7.78 -10.26 -3.62
C ASN A 65 -7.08 -10.33 -4.97
N GLN A 66 -6.35 -9.28 -5.34
CA GLN A 66 -5.57 -9.26 -6.57
C GLN A 66 -4.42 -10.28 -6.51
N ALA A 67 -3.68 -10.32 -5.39
CA ALA A 67 -2.61 -11.30 -5.16
C ALA A 67 -3.14 -12.73 -5.29
N CYS A 68 -4.31 -12.99 -4.69
CA CYS A 68 -4.96 -14.28 -4.73
C CYS A 68 -5.35 -14.72 -6.14
N ARG A 69 -6.07 -13.84 -6.85
CA ARG A 69 -6.55 -14.13 -8.22
C ARG A 69 -5.43 -14.34 -9.21
N TRP A 70 -4.32 -13.65 -9.00
CA TRP A 70 -3.14 -13.85 -9.83
C TRP A 70 -2.53 -15.24 -9.62
N GLN A 71 -2.41 -15.69 -8.37
CA GLN A 71 -1.75 -16.96 -8.05
C GLN A 71 -2.62 -18.18 -8.39
N TYR A 72 -3.94 -18.08 -8.18
CA TYR A 72 -4.84 -19.24 -8.21
C TYR A 72 -5.97 -19.17 -9.23
N THR A 73 -6.04 -18.12 -10.07
CA THR A 73 -7.10 -17.76 -11.04
C THR A 73 -8.23 -16.89 -10.49
N SER A 74 -9.03 -16.31 -11.40
CA SER A 74 -10.09 -15.34 -11.09
C SER A 74 -11.25 -15.88 -10.25
N ILE A 75 -11.39 -17.21 -10.12
CA ILE A 75 -12.44 -17.85 -9.32
C ILE A 75 -12.13 -17.82 -7.82
N PHE A 76 -10.89 -17.51 -7.45
CA PHE A 76 -10.48 -17.37 -6.05
C PHE A 76 -10.65 -15.93 -5.57
N TRP A 77 -10.89 -15.77 -4.28
CA TRP A 77 -10.86 -14.49 -3.56
C TRP A 77 -10.09 -14.64 -2.27
N ALA A 78 -9.61 -13.51 -1.75
CA ALA A 78 -8.97 -13.47 -0.46
C ALA A 78 -10.01 -13.41 0.65
N GLU A 79 -9.85 -14.28 1.64
CA GLU A 79 -10.69 -14.36 2.82
C GLU A 79 -9.79 -14.38 4.05
N LEU A 80 -10.29 -13.74 5.10
CA LEU A 80 -9.80 -13.96 6.45
C LEU A 80 -10.69 -15.01 7.09
N PRO A 81 -10.14 -16.17 7.45
CA PRO A 81 -10.86 -17.15 8.25
C PRO A 81 -11.43 -16.46 9.49
N ASP A 82 -12.72 -16.67 9.77
CA ASP A 82 -13.39 -16.14 10.95
C ASP A 82 -12.91 -16.89 12.20
N TRP A 83 -11.72 -16.52 12.67
CA TRP A 83 -11.07 -17.06 13.85
C TRP A 83 -10.71 -15.93 14.79
N PRO A 84 -10.84 -16.13 16.11
CA PRO A 84 -10.67 -15.07 17.12
C PRO A 84 -9.25 -14.46 17.19
N PHE A 85 -8.28 -14.98 16.42
CA PHE A 85 -6.89 -14.56 16.42
C PHE A 85 -6.32 -14.35 15.01
N SER A 86 -7.15 -13.86 14.08
CA SER A 86 -6.71 -13.58 12.72
C SER A 86 -5.71 -12.42 12.66
N ASN A 87 -4.54 -12.70 12.09
CA ASN A 87 -3.44 -11.75 11.90
C ASN A 87 -3.06 -11.67 10.41
N ALA A 88 -2.03 -10.91 10.06
CA ALA A 88 -1.66 -10.73 8.67
C ALA A 88 -1.34 -12.06 7.94
N TYR A 89 -0.85 -13.09 8.64
CA TYR A 89 -0.60 -14.42 8.04
C TYR A 89 -1.86 -15.28 7.86
N SER A 90 -2.99 -14.83 8.42
CA SER A 90 -4.27 -15.55 8.36
C SER A 90 -4.96 -15.42 7.01
N TRP A 91 -4.53 -14.47 6.15
CA TRP A 91 -5.09 -14.34 4.81
C TRP A 91 -4.94 -15.63 4.01
N LYS A 92 -6.06 -16.08 3.43
CA LYS A 92 -6.11 -17.24 2.55
C LYS A 92 -6.84 -16.91 1.26
N CYS A 93 -6.42 -17.57 0.20
CA CYS A 93 -7.25 -17.73 -0.99
C CYS A 93 -8.30 -18.79 -0.74
N THR A 94 -9.54 -18.49 -1.11
CA THR A 94 -10.64 -19.44 -1.10
C THR A 94 -11.51 -19.28 -2.33
N ASN A 95 -12.42 -20.23 -2.54
CA ASN A 95 -13.40 -20.24 -3.62
C ASN A 95 -14.73 -20.85 -3.13
N ASN A 96 -15.70 -21.00 -4.03
CA ASN A 96 -17.01 -21.59 -3.70
C ASN A 96 -16.97 -23.05 -3.22
N LEU A 97 -15.81 -23.71 -3.33
CA LEU A 97 -15.57 -25.08 -2.87
C LEU A 97 -14.81 -25.13 -1.54
N VAL A 98 -14.57 -23.96 -0.92
CA VAL A 98 -13.96 -23.81 0.41
C VAL A 98 -12.53 -24.39 0.49
N TYR A 99 -11.74 -24.21 -0.57
CA TYR A 99 -10.32 -24.58 -0.56
C TYR A 99 -9.45 -23.45 -0.04
N TYR A 100 -8.74 -23.65 1.07
CA TYR A 100 -7.84 -22.63 1.62
C TYR A 100 -6.39 -22.79 1.15
N TRP A 101 -5.87 -21.76 0.50
CA TRP A 101 -4.47 -21.68 0.06
C TRP A 101 -3.78 -20.44 0.63
N SER A 102 -2.49 -20.53 0.91
CA SER A 102 -1.72 -19.35 1.35
C SER A 102 -1.50 -18.37 0.20
N ILE A 103 -1.51 -17.07 0.51
CA ILE A 103 -1.24 -15.99 -0.45
C ILE A 103 0.24 -15.63 -0.37
N ASP A 104 0.98 -15.77 -1.48
CA ASP A 104 2.37 -15.29 -1.57
C ASP A 104 2.40 -13.77 -1.81
N VAL A 105 2.38 -13.03 -0.72
CA VAL A 105 2.44 -11.57 -0.71
C VAL A 105 3.78 -11.02 -1.21
N GLY A 106 4.88 -11.76 -1.05
CA GLY A 106 6.20 -11.36 -1.56
C GLY A 106 6.27 -11.44 -3.08
N ALA A 107 5.68 -12.47 -3.68
CA ALA A 107 5.53 -12.57 -5.13
C ALA A 107 4.63 -11.48 -5.70
N TYR A 108 3.57 -11.08 -4.98
CA TYR A 108 2.78 -9.91 -5.34
C TYR A 108 3.61 -8.62 -5.36
N CYS A 109 4.40 -8.36 -4.32
CA CYS A 109 5.26 -7.17 -4.25
C CYS A 109 6.25 -7.10 -5.42
N ARG A 110 6.94 -8.21 -5.70
CA ARG A 110 7.87 -8.31 -6.84
C ARG A 110 7.18 -8.07 -8.18
N ARG A 111 5.91 -8.46 -8.30
CA ARG A 111 5.13 -8.27 -9.53
C ARG A 111 4.68 -6.83 -9.73
N VAL A 112 4.14 -6.20 -8.69
CA VAL A 112 3.54 -4.86 -8.77
C VAL A 112 4.60 -3.77 -8.72
N TYR A 113 5.58 -3.91 -7.83
CA TYR A 113 6.61 -2.91 -7.59
C TYR A 113 7.96 -3.27 -8.23
N GLY A 114 8.08 -4.49 -8.79
CA GLY A 114 9.22 -4.93 -9.61
C GLY A 114 10.42 -5.42 -8.81
N GLY A 115 11.19 -6.33 -9.43
CA GLY A 115 12.56 -6.70 -9.02
C GLY A 115 12.66 -7.19 -7.59
N ASP A 116 13.44 -6.47 -6.79
CA ASP A 116 13.79 -6.79 -5.41
C ASP A 116 12.74 -6.33 -4.39
N ALA A 117 11.49 -6.07 -4.78
CA ALA A 117 10.47 -5.71 -3.81
C ALA A 117 10.11 -6.90 -2.91
N TRP A 118 9.97 -6.68 -1.60
CA TRP A 118 9.55 -7.71 -0.65
C TRP A 118 8.32 -7.29 0.13
N ALA A 119 7.64 -8.26 0.72
CA ALA A 119 6.52 -8.04 1.62
C ALA A 119 7.02 -8.07 3.06
N ASP A 120 6.49 -7.18 3.90
CA ASP A 120 6.74 -7.17 5.34
C ASP A 120 5.47 -6.84 6.13
N GLN A 121 5.37 -7.37 7.35
CA GLN A 121 4.25 -7.14 8.25
C GLN A 121 4.53 -5.97 9.20
N GLN A 122 3.75 -4.89 9.09
CA GLN A 122 4.06 -3.57 9.66
C GLN A 122 3.48 -3.28 11.06
N GLY A 123 2.82 -4.24 11.71
CA GLY A 123 2.14 -3.93 12.99
C GLY A 123 1.32 -5.03 13.65
N GLY A 124 1.37 -6.26 13.14
CA GLY A 124 0.67 -7.40 13.75
C GLY A 124 -0.82 -7.49 13.43
N GLY A 125 -1.45 -6.38 13.03
CA GLY A 125 -2.83 -6.32 12.59
C GLY A 125 -3.06 -7.11 11.30
N THR A 126 -4.33 -7.46 11.08
CA THR A 126 -4.72 -8.35 9.99
C THR A 126 -4.46 -7.76 8.60
N ASN A 127 -4.48 -6.43 8.48
CA ASN A 127 -4.28 -5.71 7.21
C ASN A 127 -2.86 -5.13 7.07
N ASP A 128 -1.96 -5.41 8.00
CA ASP A 128 -0.67 -4.73 8.11
C ASP A 128 0.38 -5.36 7.20
N TRP A 129 0.05 -5.55 5.92
CA TRP A 129 1.01 -5.96 4.90
C TRP A 129 1.43 -4.78 4.03
N GLY A 130 2.74 -4.59 3.91
CA GLY A 130 3.33 -3.59 3.03
C GLY A 130 4.33 -4.21 2.06
N CYS A 131 4.48 -3.58 0.90
CA CYS A 131 5.60 -3.83 0.01
C CYS A 131 6.71 -2.80 0.23
N PHE A 132 7.95 -3.27 0.19
CA PHE A 132 9.16 -2.48 0.43
C PHE A 132 10.17 -2.70 -0.67
N LYS A 133 11.03 -1.71 -0.90
CA LYS A 133 12.13 -1.75 -1.88
C LYS A 133 13.39 -1.13 -1.29
N PRO A 134 14.58 -1.54 -1.74
CA PRO A 134 15.86 -1.06 -1.20
C PRO A 134 16.19 0.37 -1.66
#